data_AF-X1Q557-F1
#
_entry.id   AF-X1Q557-F1
#
_cell.length_a   1.000
_cell.length_b   1.000
_cell.length_c   1.000
_cell.angle_alpha   90.00
_cell.angle_beta   90.00
_cell.angle_gamma   90.00
#
_symmetry.space_group_name_H-M   'P 1'
#
loop_
_entity.id
_entity.type
_entity.pdbx_description
1 polymer ?
#
loop_
_entity_poly.entity_id
_entity_poly.type
_entity_poly.pdbx_seq_one_letter_code
_entity_poly.pdbx_strand_id
1 'polypeptide(L)'
;MPTGIDLDFFKPIEKKKAKKKLGIDDAQVFLTLGRLGFEKNIDVVLQAFKDVNAKLIIAGRGPTERKLKNLRKKLGLQKKVSF
;
A
#
# COMPACT_ATOMS: atom_id res chain seq x y z
N MET A 1 -10.22 -12.90 -22.63
CA MET A 1 -11.27 -12.00 -22.08
C MET A 1 -10.75 -11.38 -20.80
N PRO A 2 -10.95 -10.08 -20.54
CA PRO A 2 -10.55 -9.44 -19.28
C PRO A 2 -11.45 -9.87 -18.11
N THR A 3 -10.96 -9.73 -16.88
CA THR A 3 -11.73 -9.99 -15.66
C THR A 3 -12.64 -8.80 -15.33
N GLY A 4 -13.91 -9.06 -15.03
CA GLY A 4 -14.86 -8.04 -14.55
C GLY A 4 -14.77 -7.77 -13.05
N ILE A 5 -15.47 -6.74 -12.57
CA ILE A 5 -15.66 -6.44 -11.15
C ILE A 5 -17.14 -6.17 -10.85
N ASP A 6 -17.57 -6.39 -9.61
CA ASP A 6 -18.92 -6.05 -9.15
C ASP A 6 -19.03 -4.53 -8.90
N LEU A 7 -19.90 -3.85 -9.66
CA LEU A 7 -20.07 -2.39 -9.58
C LEU A 7 -20.98 -1.94 -8.42
N ASP A 8 -21.83 -2.81 -7.90
CA ASP A 8 -22.65 -2.52 -6.72
C ASP A 8 -21.79 -2.50 -5.46
N PHE A 9 -20.80 -3.40 -5.42
CA PHE A 9 -19.77 -3.45 -4.39
C PHE A 9 -18.69 -2.36 -4.60
N PHE A 10 -18.05 -2.30 -5.78
CA PHE A 10 -16.95 -1.37 -6.09
C PHE A 10 -17.45 -0.05 -6.70
N LYS A 11 -18.26 0.68 -5.93
CA LYS A 11 -18.72 2.02 -6.33
C LYS A 11 -17.79 3.13 -5.85
N PRO A 12 -17.66 4.24 -6.59
CA PRO A 12 -16.96 5.42 -6.12
C PRO A 12 -17.54 5.91 -4.80
N ILE A 13 -16.67 6.14 -3.81
CA ILE A 13 -17.02 6.76 -2.53
C ILE A 13 -16.16 7.99 -2.30
N GLU A 14 -16.62 8.84 -1.39
CA GLU A 14 -15.88 10.03 -0.99
C GLU A 14 -14.57 9.65 -0.26
N LYS A 15 -13.43 9.89 -0.91
CA LYS A 15 -12.10 9.53 -0.42
C LYS A 15 -11.80 10.11 0.97
N LYS A 16 -12.26 11.34 1.26
CA LYS A 16 -12.05 12.01 2.56
C LYS A 16 -12.66 11.21 3.71
N LYS A 17 -13.87 10.67 3.54
CA LYS A 17 -14.53 9.82 4.55
C LYS A 17 -13.75 8.54 4.79
N ALA A 18 -13.24 7.89 3.74
CA ALA A 18 -12.44 6.67 3.87
C ALA A 18 -11.11 6.94 4.59
N LYS A 19 -10.38 8.00 4.20
CA LYS A 19 -9.13 8.40 4.85
C LYS A 19 -9.34 8.70 6.34
N LYS A 20 -10.38 9.45 6.70
CA LYS A 20 -10.73 9.76 8.09
C LYS A 20 -11.00 8.50 8.92
N LYS A 21 -11.73 7.53 8.37
CA LYS A 21 -12.00 6.23 9.04
C LYS A 21 -10.72 5.42 9.28
N LEU A 22 -9.72 5.57 8.42
CA LEU A 22 -8.44 4.86 8.50
C LEU A 22 -7.35 5.64 9.26
N GLY A 23 -7.67 6.82 9.80
CA GLY A 23 -6.70 7.68 10.48
C GLY A 23 -5.59 8.19 9.56
N ILE A 24 -5.87 8.34 8.27
CA ILE A 24 -4.91 8.85 7.28
C ILE A 24 -5.13 10.35 7.13
N ASP A 25 -4.07 11.12 7.39
CA ASP A 25 -4.04 12.58 7.16
C ASP A 25 -4.36 12.92 5.70
N ASP A 26 -4.60 14.19 5.38
CA ASP A 26 -4.95 14.60 4.00
C ASP A 26 -3.78 14.51 2.99
N ALA A 27 -2.74 13.75 3.34
CA ALA A 27 -1.62 13.41 2.47
C ALA A 27 -2.05 12.61 1.24
N GLN A 28 -1.23 12.68 0.19
CA GLN A 28 -1.33 11.77 -0.95
C GLN A 28 -1.02 10.34 -0.51
N VAL A 29 -1.80 9.37 -1.00
CA VAL A 29 -1.71 7.97 -0.61
C VAL A 29 -1.55 7.10 -1.85
N PHE A 30 -0.56 6.22 -1.82
CA PHE A 30 -0.42 5.09 -2.72
C PHE A 30 -0.86 3.82 -1.99
N LEU A 31 -1.54 2.93 -2.71
CA LEU A 31 -1.97 1.62 -2.20
C LEU A 31 -1.41 0.53 -3.10
N THR A 32 -0.78 -0.47 -2.48
CA THR A 32 -0.56 -1.78 -3.10
C THR A 32 -1.36 -2.81 -2.34
N LEU A 33 -2.13 -3.62 -3.07
CA LEU A 33 -3.05 -4.60 -2.50
C LEU A 33 -2.84 -5.96 -3.18
N GLY A 34 -2.67 -7.02 -2.39
CA GLY A 34 -2.55 -8.39 -2.88
C GLY A 34 -1.66 -9.28 -2.00
N ARG A 35 -1.39 -10.50 -2.47
CA ARG A 35 -0.47 -11.42 -1.79
C ARG A 35 0.93 -10.81 -1.71
N LEU A 36 1.57 -10.86 -0.54
CA LEU A 36 2.98 -10.46 -0.37
C LEU A 36 3.90 -11.61 -0.81
N GLY A 37 3.90 -11.86 -2.12
CA GLY A 37 4.77 -12.82 -2.80
C GLY A 37 6.05 -12.18 -3.32
N PHE A 38 7.02 -13.00 -3.71
CA PHE A 38 8.28 -12.51 -4.32
C PHE A 38 8.00 -11.94 -5.71
N GLU A 39 7.09 -12.56 -6.46
CA GLU A 39 6.66 -12.15 -7.81
C GLU A 39 6.03 -10.76 -7.87
N LYS A 40 5.65 -10.19 -6.72
CA LYS A 40 5.05 -8.86 -6.63
C LYS A 40 6.06 -7.73 -6.53
N ASN A 41 7.35 -8.02 -6.33
CA ASN A 41 8.45 -7.05 -6.34
C ASN A 41 8.19 -5.79 -5.48
N ILE A 42 7.56 -5.95 -4.31
CA ILE A 42 7.18 -4.84 -3.42
C ILE A 42 8.42 -4.14 -2.83
N ASP A 43 9.55 -4.82 -2.78
CA ASP A 43 10.84 -4.24 -2.43
C ASP A 43 11.29 -3.17 -3.42
N VAL A 44 11.00 -3.29 -4.71
CA VAL A 44 11.26 -2.24 -5.71
C VAL A 44 10.41 -1.01 -5.41
N VAL A 45 9.13 -1.22 -5.09
CA VAL A 45 8.23 -0.12 -4.67
C VAL A 45 8.76 0.58 -3.44
N LEU A 46 9.21 -0.17 -2.41
CA LEU A 46 9.80 0.41 -1.21
C LEU A 46 11.07 1.22 -1.50
N GLN A 47 11.93 0.77 -2.41
CA GLN A 47 13.13 1.50 -2.80
C GLN A 47 12.79 2.81 -3.52
N ALA A 48 11.86 2.77 -4.48
CA ALA A 48 11.41 3.96 -5.19
C ALA A 48 10.73 4.97 -4.26
N PHE A 49 10.06 4.50 -3.20
CA PHE A 49 9.29 5.35 -2.30
C PHE A 49 10.13 6.23 -1.36
N LYS A 50 11.47 6.09 -1.37
CA LYS A 50 12.38 6.96 -0.59
C LYS A 50 12.19 8.43 -0.92
N ASP A 51 12.14 8.73 -2.21
CA ASP A 51 12.14 10.09 -2.75
C ASP A 51 10.72 10.62 -3.02
N VAL A 52 9.70 9.86 -2.61
CA VAL A 52 8.29 10.24 -2.78
C VAL A 52 7.78 10.95 -1.51
N ASN A 53 7.14 12.11 -1.69
CA ASN A 53 6.46 12.84 -0.63
C ASN A 53 4.98 12.43 -0.50
N ALA A 54 4.74 11.18 -0.11
CA ALA A 54 3.41 10.61 0.08
C ALA A 54 3.44 9.51 1.15
N LYS A 55 2.27 8.93 1.45
CA LYS A 55 2.13 7.70 2.25
C LYS A 55 1.96 6.50 1.33
N LEU A 56 2.52 5.35 1.71
CA LEU A 56 2.30 4.07 1.04
C LEU A 56 1.63 3.10 2.00
N ILE A 57 0.54 2.48 1.57
CA ILE A 57 -0.16 1.42 2.29
C ILE A 57 0.05 0.11 1.54
N ILE A 58 0.55 -0.90 2.23
CA ILE A 58 0.79 -2.25 1.70
C ILE A 58 -0.24 -3.19 2.33
N ALA A 59 -1.36 -3.43 1.65
CA ALA A 59 -2.46 -4.24 2.17
C ALA A 59 -2.37 -5.68 1.65
N GLY A 60 -2.13 -6.61 2.56
CA GLY A 60 -2.12 -8.04 2.23
C GLY A 60 -1.22 -8.84 3.17
N ARG A 61 -1.13 -10.13 2.90
CA ARG A 61 -0.27 -11.07 3.66
C ARG A 61 0.47 -11.99 2.71
N GLY A 62 1.58 -12.55 3.16
CA GLY A 62 2.33 -13.50 2.36
C GLY A 62 3.74 -13.79 2.88
N PRO A 63 4.45 -14.71 2.22
CA PRO A 63 5.75 -15.20 2.67
C PRO A 63 6.83 -14.11 2.77
N THR A 64 6.72 -13.02 2.00
CA THR A 64 7.74 -11.95 2.01
C THR A 64 7.50 -10.87 3.06
N GLU A 65 6.42 -10.93 3.83
CA GLU A 65 6.00 -9.87 4.75
C GLU A 65 7.09 -9.46 5.74
N ARG A 66 7.74 -10.43 6.41
CA ARG A 66 8.83 -10.16 7.36
C ARG A 66 10.02 -9.48 6.67
N LYS A 67 10.38 -9.93 5.46
CA LYS A 67 11.47 -9.35 4.66
C LYS A 67 11.16 -7.90 4.29
N LEU A 68 9.94 -7.63 3.84
CA LEU A 68 9.49 -6.29 3.45
C LEU A 68 9.42 -5.32 4.65
N LYS A 69 8.90 -5.77 5.81
CA LYS A 69 8.90 -4.98 7.05
C LYS A 69 10.32 -4.65 7.53
N ASN A 70 11.26 -5.58 7.39
CA ASN A 70 12.67 -5.35 7.70
C ASN A 70 13.31 -4.38 6.70
N LEU A 71 13.02 -4.50 5.41
CA LEU A 71 13.50 -3.56 4.39
C LEU A 71 12.97 -2.15 4.67
N ARG A 72 11.67 -2.00 4.98
CA ARG A 72 11.10 -0.71 5.41
C ARG A 72 11.91 -0.07 6.54
N LYS A 73 12.27 -0.85 7.57
CA LYS A 73 13.10 -0.37 8.69
C LYS A 73 14.49 0.07 8.22
N LYS A 74 15.16 -0.75 7.40
CA LYS A 74 16.48 -0.43 6.82
C LYS A 74 16.47 0.84 5.98
N LEU A 75 15.36 1.11 5.29
CA LEU A 75 15.21 2.31 4.46
C LEU A 75 14.71 3.55 5.23
N GLY A 76 14.44 3.47 6.53
CA GLY A 76 13.93 4.60 7.32
C GLY A 76 12.49 5.00 7.00
N LEU A 77 11.71 4.13 6.35
CA LEU A 77 10.38 4.43 5.82
C LEU A 77 9.22 4.19 6.80
N GLN A 78 9.50 3.94 8.08
CA GLN A 78 8.50 3.58 9.09
C GLN A 78 7.38 4.62 9.24
N LYS A 79 7.69 5.91 9.05
CA LYS A 79 6.70 7.00 9.12
C LYS A 79 5.91 7.20 7.83
N LYS A 80 6.41 6.70 6.68
CA LYS A 80 5.80 6.86 5.35
C LYS A 80 5.04 5.61 4.88
N VAL A 81 5.43 4.42 5.34
CA VAL A 81 4.92 3.14 4.84
C VAL A 81 4.27 2.31 5.95
N SER A 82 3.00 1.95 5.77
CA SER A 82 2.26 1.02 6.63
C SER A 82 1.97 -0.31 5.91
N PHE A 83 1.82 -1.37 6.72
CA PHE A 83 1.40 -2.71 6.32
C PHE A 83 0.09 -3.03 7.04
#